data_AF-A0A523ZTG8-F1
#
_entry.id   AF-A0A523ZTG8-F1
#
_cell.length_a   1.000
_cell.length_b   1.000
_cell.length_c   1.000
_cell.angle_alpha   90.00
_cell.angle_beta   90.00
_cell.angle_gamma   90.00
#
_symmetry.space_group_name_H-M   'P 1'
#
loop_
_entity.id
_entity.type
_entity.pdbx_description
1 polymer ?
#
loop_
_entity_poly.entity_id
_entity_poly.type
_entity_poly.pdbx_seq_one_letter_code
_entity_poly.pdbx_strand_id
1 'polypeptide(L)' 'MQSVQDISLQRQIDEALKKAKIKKVLYFYEESGHKRLIGVFEKKKAAEVKKYFQDRNLIDRLTEFEIKTTEPDSTFA' A
#
# COMPACT_ATOMS: atom_id res chain seq x y z
N MET A 1 14.12 31.85 18.24
CA MET A 1 13.20 30.83 18.79
C MET A 1 12.69 30.01 17.61
N GLN A 2 13.30 28.87 17.30
CA GLN A 2 12.68 27.90 16.38
C GLN A 2 11.42 27.40 17.08
N SER A 3 10.27 27.63 16.46
CA SER A 3 8.98 27.47 17.10
C SER A 3 8.73 25.99 17.39
N VAL A 4 8.19 25.66 18.57
CA VAL A 4 7.80 24.28 18.92
C VAL A 4 6.81 23.69 17.89
N GLN A 5 6.11 24.56 17.15
CA GLN A 5 5.20 24.22 16.06
C GLN A 5 5.93 23.63 14.84
N ASP A 6 7.12 24.12 14.48
CA ASP A 6 7.96 23.58 13.38
C ASP A 6 8.37 22.13 13.63
N ILE A 7 8.78 21.82 14.87
CA ILE A 7 9.22 20.48 15.26
C ILE A 7 8.06 19.48 15.18
N SER A 8 6.87 19.91 15.56
CA SER A 8 5.64 19.12 15.46
C SER A 8 5.27 18.80 14.01
N LEU A 9 5.37 19.79 13.11
CA LEU A 9 5.08 19.62 11.69
C LEU A 9 6.09 18.70 11.01
N GLN A 10 7.39 18.89 11.28
CA GLN A 10 8.44 18.02 10.73
C GLN A 10 8.22 16.57 11.14
N ARG A 11 7.85 16.32 12.40
CA ARG A 11 7.56 14.96 12.89
C ARG A 11 6.37 14.33 12.17
N GLN A 12 5.30 15.10 11.91
CA GLN A 12 4.15 14.62 11.14
C GLN A 12 4.53 14.30 9.69
N ILE A 13 5.37 15.12 9.07
CA ILE A 13 5.90 14.89 7.73
C ILE A 13 6.73 13.60 7.70
N ASP A 14 7.64 13.41 8.64
CA ASP A 14 8.48 12.21 8.71
C ASP A 14 7.65 10.94 8.93
N GLU A 15 6.61 11.01 9.76
CA GLU A 15 5.68 9.89 9.95
C GLU A 15 4.86 9.60 8.70
N ALA A 16 4.42 10.62 7.98
CA ALA A 16 3.72 10.48 6.71
C ALA A 16 4.61 9.84 5.64
N LEU A 17 5.87 10.28 5.52
CA LEU A 17 6.85 9.73 4.59
C LEU A 17 7.17 8.26 4.91
N LYS A 18 7.33 7.91 6.18
CA LYS A 18 7.51 6.51 6.61
C LYS A 18 6.33 5.64 6.21
N LYS A 19 5.10 6.14 6.35
CA LYS A 19 3.88 5.42 5.95
C LYS A 19 3.76 5.30 4.43
N ALA A 20 4.11 6.34 3.68
CA ALA A 20 4.09 6.33 2.22
C ALA A 20 5.06 5.32 1.61
N LYS A 21 6.13 4.95 2.32
CA LYS A 21 7.05 3.86 1.91
C LYS A 21 6.53 2.46 2.18
N ILE A 22 5.48 2.31 2.98
CA ILE A 22 4.88 0.99 3.27
C ILE A 22 3.81 0.73 2.22
N LYS A 23 4.08 -0.25 1.36
CA LYS A 23 3.17 -0.67 0.29
C LYS A 23 2.73 -2.12 0.51
N LYS A 24 1.65 -2.50 -0.17
CA LYS A 24 1.13 -3.86 -0.23
C LYS A 24 1.24 -4.36 -1.66
N VAL A 25 1.86 -5.52 -1.82
CA VAL A 25 1.90 -6.25 -3.09
C VAL A 25 0.72 -7.21 -3.11
N LEU A 26 -0.08 -7.14 -4.17
CA LEU A 26 -1.20 -8.03 -4.38
C LEU A 26 -0.91 -8.99 -5.53
N TYR A 27 -1.17 -10.27 -5.30
CA TYR A 27 -1.09 -11.31 -6.31
C TYR A 27 -2.42 -12.04 -6.44
N PHE A 28 -2.75 -12.43 -7.67
CA PHE A 28 -3.91 -13.25 -8.00
C PHE A 28 -3.48 -14.65 -8.40
N TYR A 29 -4.19 -15.67 -7.97
CA TYR A 29 -4.02 -17.04 -8.42
C TYR A 29 -4.99 -17.35 -9.56
N GLU A 30 -4.45 -17.69 -10.72
CA GLU A 30 -5.22 -18.21 -11.85
C GLU A 30 -5.74 -19.64 -11.55
N GLU A 31 -6.69 -20.14 -12.34
CA GLU A 31 -7.32 -21.45 -12.09
C GLU A 31 -6.33 -22.60 -12.27
N SER A 32 -5.32 -22.37 -13.10
CA SER A 32 -4.13 -23.21 -13.30
C SER A 32 -3.17 -23.23 -12.09
N GLY A 33 -3.45 -22.46 -11.03
CA GLY A 33 -2.59 -22.34 -9.85
C GLY A 33 -1.41 -21.37 -10.01
N HIS A 34 -1.30 -20.70 -11.17
CA HIS A 34 -0.24 -19.73 -11.40
C HIS A 34 -0.50 -18.41 -10.66
N LYS A 35 0.54 -17.89 -10.01
CA LYS A 35 0.51 -16.63 -9.27
C LYS A 35 0.87 -15.47 -10.21
N ARG A 36 -0.05 -14.53 -10.40
CA ARG A 36 0.14 -13.34 -11.22
C ARG A 36 0.18 -12.08 -10.35
N LEU A 37 1.15 -11.22 -10.60
CA LEU A 37 1.23 -9.92 -9.94
C LEU A 37 0.09 -9.03 -10.44
N ILE A 38 -0.72 -8.52 -9.51
CA ILE A 38 -1.71 -7.47 -9.81
C ILE A 38 -1.02 -6.12 -9.78
N GLY A 39 -0.21 -5.88 -8.75
CA GLY A 39 0.54 -4.65 -8.59
C GLY A 39 0.99 -4.41 -7.16
N VAL A 40 1.66 -3.27 -6.99
CA VAL A 40 2.10 -2.72 -5.71
C VAL A 40 1.24 -1.50 -5.42
N PHE A 41 0.62 -1.47 -4.26
CA PHE A 41 -0.38 -0.46 -3.90
C PHE A 41 -0.10 0.14 -2.53
N GLU A 42 -0.56 1.36 -2.31
CA GLU A 42 -0.68 1.88 -0.94
C GLU A 42 -1.65 1.05 -0.12
N LYS A 43 -1.48 1.05 1.20
CA LYS A 43 -2.33 0.27 2.12
C LYS A 43 -3.83 0.52 1.91
N LYS A 44 -4.24 1.78 1.68
CA LYS A 44 -5.64 2.13 1.43
C LYS A 44 -6.13 1.53 0.11
N LYS A 45 -5.36 1.70 -0.97
CA LYS A 45 -5.73 1.20 -2.30
C LYS A 45 -5.74 -0.32 -2.35
N ALA A 46 -4.79 -0.98 -1.67
CA ALA A 46 -4.76 -2.42 -1.54
C ALA A 46 -6.03 -2.98 -0.86
N ALA A 47 -6.52 -2.29 0.18
CA ALA A 47 -7.77 -2.66 0.84
C ALA A 47 -8.99 -2.49 -0.08
N GLU A 48 -9.04 -1.43 -0.90
CA GLU A 48 -10.09 -1.24 -1.91
C GLU A 48 -10.08 -2.36 -2.96
N VAL A 49 -8.90 -2.71 -3.47
CA VAL A 49 -8.72 -3.80 -4.44
C VAL A 49 -9.14 -5.14 -3.82
N LYS A 50 -8.73 -5.41 -2.58
CA LYS A 50 -9.12 -6.63 -1.85
C LYS A 50 -10.63 -6.74 -1.70
N LYS A 51 -11.29 -5.64 -1.32
CA LYS A 51 -12.75 -5.57 -1.21
C LYS A 51 -13.42 -5.83 -2.56
N TYR A 52 -12.92 -5.26 -3.65
CA TYR A 52 -13.44 -5.49 -5.00
C TYR A 52 -13.42 -6.99 -5.39
N PHE A 53 -12.38 -7.73 -5.02
CA PHE A 53 -12.31 -9.19 -5.26
C PHE A 53 -13.19 -9.97 -4.28
N GLN A 54 -13.28 -9.54 -3.03
CA GLN A 54 -14.16 -10.14 -2.02
C GLN A 54 -15.62 -10.05 -2.42
N ASP A 55 -16.07 -8.90 -2.92
CA ASP A 55 -17.44 -8.68 -3.40
C ASP A 55 -17.82 -9.58 -4.60
N ARG A 56 -16.82 -10.22 -5.23
CA ARG A 56 -16.97 -11.18 -6.34
C ARG A 56 -16.74 -12.64 -5.93
N ASN A 57 -16.59 -12.94 -4.64
CA ASN A 57 -16.22 -14.26 -4.12
C ASN A 57 -14.88 -14.78 -4.69
N LEU A 58 -13.93 -13.88 -4.96
CA LEU A 58 -12.59 -14.23 -5.47
C LEU A 58 -11.47 -14.05 -4.42
N ILE A 59 -11.83 -13.92 -3.14
CA ILE A 59 -10.87 -13.60 -2.08
C ILE A 59 -9.83 -14.70 -1.85
N ASP A 60 -10.23 -15.97 -1.99
CA ASP A 60 -9.33 -17.14 -1.81
C ASP A 60 -8.24 -17.23 -2.88
N ARG A 61 -8.39 -16.44 -3.95
CA ARG A 61 -7.43 -16.34 -5.05
C ARG A 61 -6.51 -15.13 -4.91
N LEU A 62 -6.62 -14.35 -3.83
CA LEU A 62 -5.83 -13.15 -3.61
C LEU A 62 -4.82 -13.35 -2.47
N THR A 63 -3.54 -13.06 -2.72
CA THR A 63 -2.51 -12.98 -1.66
C THR A 63 -1.94 -11.58 -1.54
N GLU A 64 -1.64 -11.20 -0.30
CA GLU A 64 -1.19 -9.86 0.08
C GLU A 64 0.13 -9.96 0.85
N PHE A 65 1.12 -9.15 0.47
CA PHE A 65 2.40 -9.04 1.16
C PHE A 65 2.72 -7.58 1.45
N GLU A 66 3.25 -7.28 2.63
CA GLU A 66 3.75 -5.94 2.92
C GLU A 66 5.20 -5.80 2.45
N ILE A 67 5.50 -4.69 1.79
CA ILE A 67 6.86 -4.34 1.40
C ILE A 67 7.17 -2.91 1.84
N LYS A 68 8.46 -2.64 2.05
CA LYS A 68 8.98 -1.30 2.29
C LYS A 68 9.74 -0.85 1.05
N THR A 69 9.31 0.24 0.44
CA THR A 69 10.01 0.86 -0.69
C THR A 69 11.06 1.84 -0.16
N THR A 70 12.09 2.08 -0.96
CA THR A 70 13.14 3.06 -0.66
C THR A 70 12.61 4.49 -0.77
N GLU A 71 11.70 4.70 -1.72
CA GLU A 71 11.11 5.99 -2.06
C GLU A 71 9.57 5.94 -1.96
N PRO A 72 8.91 7.02 -1.51
CA PRO A 72 7.46 7.18 -1.61
C PRO A 72 7.04 7.36 -3.07
N ASP A 73 5.76 7.18 -3.39
CA ASP A 73 5.28 7.38 -4.76
C ASP A 73 5.48 8.86 -5.15
N SER A 74 6.04 9.08 -6.35
CA SER A 74 6.41 10.41 -6.84
C SER A 74 5.21 11.20 -7.38
N THR A 75 4.05 10.53 -7.55
CA THR A 75 2.88 11.10 -8.22
C THR A 75 1.63 10.81 -7.39
N PHE A 76 1.00 11.87 -6.88
CA PHE A 76 -0.40 11.82 -6.44
C PHE A 76 -1.26 12.04 -7.69
N ALA A 77 -1.83 10.97 -8.25
CA ALA A 77 -2.82 11.04 -9.33
C ALA A 77 -4.23 10.78 -8.78
#